data_AF-A0A5N7AKJ8-F1
#
_entry.id   AF-A0A5N7AKJ8-F1
#
_cell.length_a   1.000
_cell.length_b   1.000
_cell.length_c   1.000
_cell.angle_alpha   90.00
_cell.angle_beta   90.00
_cell.angle_gamma   90.00
#
_symmetry.space_group_name_H-M   'P 1'
#
loop_
_entity.id
_entity.type
_entity.pdbx_description
1 polymer ?
#
loop_
_entity_poly.entity_id
_entity_poly.type
_entity_poly.pdbx_seq_one_letter_code
_entity_poly.pdbx_strand_id
1 'polypeptide(L)'
;MLTNTSLNKIITSFSTLPREVAHQILNDIRIWDILRLICYNDAHINTDILTHPTLGRLLHYDPEILDEVRKTADLYRTVCTAHNLTAAPLSSPLALNTQTFKSDFKAITNYMHHRLIEELYLESWKRDVLAHYTPLPAVWDSSTIQGLEARWNAIQDAQLKLNTRKASQLRKAADLLETNPDIVKKMIDPSQALRKNIPHIVQRIRGTEKRVKWQSLLRGGRLKGMSWFAYGHFPVVPFDRALGVVLRGLEGMGVKYELGEEEEEVDSGRLMRETESLGEVGSLVRVVVEGLKFVYDGEDGGRLPRIAREEGGDSFYFIPRGPLDAFLYTGDGLARMYEAHDEREIAWLEAFVAVYRYFRPGGEMSG
;
A
#
# COMPACT_ATOMS: atom_id res chain seq x y z
N MET A 1 -23.34 -3.09 12.94
CA MET A 1 -23.00 -4.20 12.03
C MET A 1 -23.61 -5.48 12.61
N LEU A 2 -24.60 -6.06 11.94
CA LEU A 2 -25.10 -7.40 12.30
C LEU A 2 -24.04 -8.41 11.85
N THR A 3 -23.58 -9.28 12.74
CA THR A 3 -22.62 -10.35 12.41
C THR A 3 -23.26 -11.38 11.47
N ASN A 4 -22.47 -12.07 10.64
CA ASN A 4 -22.97 -13.11 9.71
C ASN A 4 -23.87 -14.15 10.41
N THR A 5 -23.56 -14.49 11.66
CA THR A 5 -24.33 -15.43 12.49
C THR A 5 -25.71 -14.89 12.90
N SER A 6 -25.85 -13.57 13.08
CA SER A 6 -27.13 -12.92 13.42
C SER A 6 -28.04 -12.80 12.19
N LEU A 7 -27.47 -12.64 11.01
CA LEU A 7 -28.22 -12.48 9.76
C LEU A 7 -28.67 -13.81 9.17
N ASN A 8 -27.87 -14.87 9.28
CA ASN A 8 -28.33 -16.22 8.92
C ASN A 8 -29.51 -16.69 9.77
N LYS A 9 -29.58 -16.26 11.04
CA LYS A 9 -30.75 -16.47 11.90
C LYS A 9 -31.97 -15.69 11.42
N ILE A 10 -31.78 -14.46 10.94
CA ILE A 10 -32.87 -13.66 10.35
C ILE A 10 -33.41 -14.33 9.08
N ILE A 11 -32.52 -14.82 8.21
CA ILE A 11 -32.90 -15.50 6.95
C ILE A 11 -33.64 -16.81 7.23
N THR A 12 -33.11 -17.65 8.13
CA THR A 12 -33.80 -18.89 8.54
C THR A 12 -35.15 -18.60 9.17
N SER A 13 -35.25 -17.60 10.05
CA SER A 13 -36.55 -17.18 10.58
C SER A 13 -37.49 -16.69 9.47
N PHE A 14 -37.01 -15.87 8.52
CA PHE A 14 -37.82 -15.38 7.39
C PHE A 14 -38.37 -16.51 6.52
N SER A 15 -37.55 -17.53 6.23
CA SER A 15 -37.98 -18.69 5.43
C SER A 15 -39.05 -19.55 6.10
N THR A 16 -39.28 -19.37 7.41
CA THR A 16 -40.31 -20.09 8.18
C THR A 16 -41.60 -19.28 8.37
N LEU A 17 -41.61 -18.00 7.95
CA LEU A 17 -42.79 -17.13 8.09
C LEU A 17 -43.81 -17.38 6.97
N PRO A 18 -45.11 -17.26 7.26
CA PRO A 18 -46.12 -17.12 6.21
C PRO A 18 -45.82 -15.90 5.33
N ARG A 19 -46.11 -16.01 4.03
CA ARG A 19 -45.81 -14.98 3.03
C ARG A 19 -46.40 -13.61 3.40
N GLU A 20 -47.60 -13.60 3.96
CA GLU A 20 -48.30 -12.39 4.37
C GLU A 20 -47.53 -11.64 5.47
N VAL A 21 -46.96 -12.39 6.42
CA VAL A 21 -46.14 -11.84 7.51
C VAL A 21 -44.79 -11.35 6.95
N ALA A 22 -44.17 -12.12 6.05
CA ALA A 22 -42.95 -11.69 5.36
C ALA A 22 -43.18 -10.36 4.60
N HIS A 23 -44.29 -10.24 3.88
CA HIS A 23 -44.66 -9.03 3.16
C HIS A 23 -44.89 -7.83 4.08
N GLN A 24 -45.51 -8.03 5.26
CA GLN A 24 -45.64 -6.96 6.26
C GLN A 24 -44.27 -6.48 6.77
N ILE A 25 -43.33 -7.39 7.01
CA ILE A 25 -41.99 -7.00 7.46
C ILE A 25 -41.24 -6.25 6.35
N LEU A 26 -41.31 -6.72 5.09
CA LEU A 26 -40.67 -6.06 3.95
C LEU A 26 -41.17 -4.62 3.72
N ASN A 27 -42.40 -4.33 4.12
CA ASN A 27 -43.04 -3.01 4.06
C ASN A 27 -42.46 -2.01 5.08
N ASP A 28 -41.99 -2.50 6.23
CA ASP A 28 -41.58 -1.64 7.35
C ASP A 28 -40.06 -1.41 7.43
N ILE A 29 -39.29 -2.05 6.53
CA ILE A 29 -37.84 -1.91 6.49
C ILE A 29 -37.37 -0.94 5.40
N ARG A 30 -36.11 -0.51 5.53
CA ARG A 30 -35.47 0.43 4.61
C ARG A 30 -35.09 -0.25 3.31
N ILE A 31 -35.01 0.53 2.22
CA ILE A 31 -34.51 0.06 0.92
C ILE A 31 -33.15 -0.61 1.07
N TRP A 32 -32.24 -0.04 1.85
CA TRP A 32 -30.93 -0.66 2.07
C TRP A 32 -31.00 -2.04 2.73
N ASP A 33 -31.93 -2.25 3.66
CA ASP A 33 -32.07 -3.55 4.31
C ASP A 33 -32.68 -4.58 3.36
N ILE A 34 -33.57 -4.17 2.45
CA ILE A 34 -34.03 -5.01 1.32
C ILE A 34 -32.85 -5.39 0.43
N LEU A 35 -32.03 -4.43 0.00
CA LEU A 35 -30.87 -4.69 -0.85
C LEU A 35 -29.89 -5.67 -0.18
N ARG A 36 -29.69 -5.53 1.13
CA ARG A 36 -28.89 -6.48 1.91
C ARG A 36 -29.48 -7.88 1.88
N LEU A 37 -30.79 -8.03 2.01
CA LEU A 37 -31.47 -9.32 1.91
C LEU A 37 -31.27 -9.94 0.51
N ILE A 38 -31.41 -9.15 -0.55
CA ILE A 38 -31.20 -9.59 -1.94
C ILE A 38 -29.75 -10.07 -2.16
N CYS A 39 -28.75 -9.40 -1.58
CA CYS A 39 -27.34 -9.83 -1.68
C CYS A 39 -27.09 -11.25 -1.12
N TYR A 40 -27.93 -11.77 -0.23
CA TYR A 40 -27.79 -13.15 0.26
C TYR A 40 -28.21 -14.21 -0.76
N ASN A 41 -28.97 -13.81 -1.78
CA ASN A 41 -29.40 -14.68 -2.87
C ASN A 41 -30.17 -15.93 -2.39
N ASP A 42 -31.05 -15.77 -1.41
CA ASP A 42 -31.94 -16.83 -0.93
C ASP A 42 -33.19 -16.92 -1.82
N ALA A 43 -33.53 -18.13 -2.28
CA ALA A 43 -34.62 -18.34 -3.23
C ALA A 43 -36.00 -17.98 -2.64
N HIS A 44 -36.23 -18.21 -1.35
CA HIS A 44 -37.50 -17.91 -0.68
C HIS A 44 -37.66 -16.40 -0.54
N ILE A 45 -36.62 -15.72 -0.06
CA ILE A 45 -36.61 -14.26 0.09
C ILE A 45 -36.77 -13.57 -1.27
N ASN A 46 -36.06 -14.02 -2.29
CA ASN A 46 -36.18 -13.47 -3.65
C ASN A 46 -37.61 -13.62 -4.19
N THR A 47 -38.25 -14.77 -3.94
CA THR A 47 -39.65 -15.01 -4.32
C THR A 47 -40.60 -14.07 -3.56
N ASP A 48 -40.41 -13.89 -2.26
CA ASP A 48 -41.25 -13.00 -1.46
C ASP A 48 -41.09 -11.53 -1.88
N ILE A 49 -39.87 -11.09 -2.21
CA ILE A 49 -39.58 -9.75 -2.72
C ILE A 49 -40.25 -9.53 -4.08
N LEU A 50 -40.13 -10.48 -5.01
CA LEU A 50 -40.74 -10.38 -6.34
C LEU A 50 -42.26 -10.41 -6.27
N THR A 51 -42.84 -11.23 -5.40
CA THR A 51 -44.31 -11.34 -5.26
C THR A 51 -44.93 -10.20 -4.43
N HIS A 52 -44.12 -9.41 -3.72
CA HIS A 52 -44.59 -8.33 -2.87
C HIS A 52 -45.25 -7.21 -3.71
N PRO A 53 -46.41 -6.66 -3.32
CA PRO A 53 -47.14 -5.68 -4.14
C PRO A 53 -46.35 -4.42 -4.51
N THR A 54 -45.56 -3.87 -3.58
CA THR A 54 -44.74 -2.66 -3.82
C THR A 54 -43.37 -2.98 -4.42
N LEU A 55 -42.58 -3.87 -3.79
CA LEU A 55 -41.26 -4.27 -4.26
C LEU A 55 -41.27 -5.03 -5.60
N GLY A 56 -42.27 -5.89 -5.82
CA GLY A 56 -42.48 -6.54 -7.11
C GLY A 56 -42.70 -5.52 -8.22
N ARG A 57 -43.53 -4.49 -7.98
CA ARG A 57 -43.67 -3.36 -8.91
C ARG A 57 -42.37 -2.60 -9.13
N LEU A 58 -41.61 -2.34 -8.06
CA LEU A 58 -40.30 -1.68 -8.13
C LEU A 58 -39.31 -2.45 -9.02
N LEU A 59 -39.38 -3.77 -9.03
CA LEU A 59 -38.47 -4.65 -9.80
C LEU A 59 -39.13 -5.23 -11.05
N HIS A 60 -40.29 -4.69 -11.46
CA HIS A 60 -41.11 -5.18 -12.57
C HIS A 60 -41.44 -6.68 -12.54
N TYR A 61 -41.44 -7.30 -11.35
CA TYR A 61 -41.61 -8.74 -11.17
C TYR A 61 -40.59 -9.57 -11.96
N ASP A 62 -39.44 -8.97 -12.29
CA ASP A 62 -38.44 -9.53 -13.20
C ASP A 62 -37.22 -10.05 -12.41
N PRO A 63 -36.92 -11.36 -12.47
CA PRO A 63 -35.74 -11.92 -11.81
C PRO A 63 -34.41 -11.40 -12.40
N GLU A 64 -34.37 -10.96 -13.66
CA GLU A 64 -33.15 -10.41 -14.26
C GLU A 64 -32.83 -9.02 -13.67
N ILE A 65 -33.84 -8.18 -13.49
CA ILE A 65 -33.71 -6.87 -12.82
C ILE A 65 -33.30 -7.06 -11.36
N LEU A 66 -33.89 -8.04 -10.67
CA LEU A 66 -33.47 -8.39 -9.30
C LEU A 66 -31.98 -8.75 -9.26
N ASP A 67 -31.49 -9.52 -10.22
CA ASP A 67 -30.08 -9.90 -10.31
C ASP A 67 -29.15 -8.70 -10.60
N GLU A 68 -29.57 -7.78 -11.47
CA GLU A 68 -28.84 -6.53 -11.74
C GLU A 68 -28.72 -5.67 -10.48
N VAL A 69 -29.83 -5.47 -9.77
CA VAL A 69 -29.89 -4.72 -8.52
C VAL A 69 -29.01 -5.40 -7.47
N ARG A 70 -29.03 -6.74 -7.39
CA ARG A 70 -28.20 -7.54 -6.49
C ARG A 70 -26.72 -7.31 -6.72
N LYS A 71 -26.25 -7.43 -7.97
CA LYS A 71 -24.85 -7.22 -8.36
C LYS A 71 -24.39 -5.81 -8.02
N THR A 72 -25.22 -4.81 -8.34
CA THR A 72 -24.95 -3.40 -8.01
C THR A 72 -24.81 -3.20 -6.50
N ALA A 73 -25.76 -3.72 -5.72
CA ALA A 73 -25.79 -3.58 -4.28
C ALA A 73 -24.62 -4.30 -3.59
N ASP A 74 -24.21 -5.47 -4.11
CA ASP A 74 -23.08 -6.21 -3.54
C ASP A 74 -21.74 -5.50 -3.76
N LEU A 75 -21.51 -4.98 -4.96
CA LEU A 75 -20.33 -4.16 -5.25
C LEU A 75 -20.33 -2.89 -4.40
N TYR A 76 -21.46 -2.16 -4.36
CA TYR A 76 -21.62 -0.96 -3.54
C TYR A 76 -21.36 -1.23 -2.06
N ARG A 77 -21.92 -2.30 -1.50
CA ARG A 77 -21.68 -2.75 -0.12
C ARG A 77 -20.20 -3.01 0.13
N THR A 78 -19.54 -3.70 -0.80
CA THR A 78 -18.13 -4.06 -0.72
C THR A 78 -17.25 -2.82 -0.68
N VAL A 79 -17.46 -1.88 -1.61
CA VAL A 79 -16.74 -0.60 -1.66
C VAL A 79 -16.99 0.23 -0.41
N CYS A 80 -18.26 0.38 0.02
CA CYS A 80 -18.57 1.10 1.26
C CYS A 80 -17.90 0.48 2.49
N THR A 81 -17.87 -0.84 2.60
CA THR A 81 -17.23 -1.53 3.72
C THR A 81 -15.72 -1.29 3.71
N ALA A 82 -15.08 -1.47 2.55
CA ALA A 82 -13.65 -1.23 2.39
C ALA A 82 -13.28 0.23 2.71
N HIS A 83 -14.12 1.17 2.31
CA HIS A 83 -13.91 2.60 2.54
C HIS A 83 -14.39 3.05 3.91
N ASN A 84 -14.99 2.20 4.75
CA ASN A 84 -15.63 2.58 6.02
C ASN A 84 -16.65 3.73 5.83
N LEU A 85 -17.52 3.58 4.84
CA LEU A 85 -18.61 4.51 4.53
C LEU A 85 -19.93 3.99 5.11
N THR A 86 -20.80 4.92 5.46
CA THR A 86 -22.20 4.61 5.73
C THR A 86 -22.90 4.36 4.41
N ALA A 87 -23.28 3.11 4.12
CA ALA A 87 -23.88 2.74 2.83
C ALA A 87 -25.24 3.42 2.57
N ALA A 88 -26.02 3.70 3.62
CA ALA A 88 -27.30 4.38 3.52
C ALA A 88 -27.36 5.57 4.49
N PRO A 89 -26.71 6.71 4.16
CA PRO A 89 -26.85 7.92 4.96
C PRO A 89 -28.31 8.41 4.88
N LEU A 90 -28.77 9.15 5.90
CA LEU A 90 -30.16 9.61 6.00
C LEU A 90 -30.62 10.47 4.81
N SER A 91 -29.68 11.11 4.11
CA SER A 91 -29.93 11.87 2.89
C SER A 91 -30.02 11.03 1.61
N SER A 92 -29.72 9.72 1.67
CA SER A 92 -29.77 8.84 0.51
C SER A 92 -31.16 8.26 0.28
N PRO A 93 -31.52 7.94 -0.99
CA PRO A 93 -32.72 7.17 -1.30
C PRO A 93 -32.72 5.79 -0.62
N LEU A 94 -31.56 5.24 -0.27
CA LEU A 94 -31.41 3.94 0.37
C LEU A 94 -31.87 3.93 1.84
N ALA A 95 -31.97 5.10 2.47
CA ALA A 95 -32.42 5.23 3.85
C ALA A 95 -33.96 5.33 3.98
N LEU A 96 -34.67 5.47 2.86
CA LEU A 96 -36.14 5.53 2.84
C LEU A 96 -36.74 4.15 3.09
N ASN A 97 -37.97 4.14 3.63
CA ASN A 97 -38.75 2.91 3.77
C ASN A 97 -39.38 2.53 2.44
N THR A 98 -39.63 1.24 2.24
CA THR A 98 -40.21 0.71 0.98
C THR A 98 -41.56 1.33 0.66
N GLN A 99 -42.41 1.61 1.66
CA GLN A 99 -43.70 2.28 1.48
C GLN A 99 -43.60 3.74 1.02
N THR A 100 -42.55 4.46 1.42
CA THR A 100 -42.38 5.89 1.11
C THR A 100 -41.57 6.13 -0.16
N PHE A 101 -40.92 5.08 -0.68
CA PHE A 101 -40.17 5.12 -1.92
C PHE A 101 -41.11 5.10 -3.13
N LYS A 102 -41.20 6.22 -3.86
CA LYS A 102 -42.09 6.39 -5.01
C LYS A 102 -41.40 6.27 -6.38
N SER A 103 -40.09 6.04 -6.38
CA SER A 103 -39.29 5.96 -7.61
C SER A 103 -39.11 4.51 -8.06
N ASP A 104 -38.52 4.33 -9.24
CA ASP A 104 -38.20 3.03 -9.83
C ASP A 104 -36.85 2.48 -9.34
N PHE A 105 -36.56 1.18 -9.57
CA PHE A 105 -35.28 0.55 -9.24
C PHE A 105 -34.10 1.28 -9.88
N LYS A 106 -34.31 1.88 -11.07
CA LYS A 106 -33.30 2.69 -11.76
C LYS A 106 -32.79 3.83 -10.91
N ALA A 107 -33.63 4.45 -10.08
CA ALA A 107 -33.17 5.53 -9.19
C ALA A 107 -32.21 5.00 -8.10
N ILE A 108 -32.47 3.78 -7.61
CA ILE A 108 -31.64 3.10 -6.62
C ILE A 108 -30.31 2.66 -7.24
N THR A 109 -30.34 2.01 -8.41
CA THR A 109 -29.13 1.57 -9.10
C THR A 109 -28.31 2.76 -9.57
N ASN A 110 -28.90 3.80 -10.16
CA ASN A 110 -28.19 5.02 -10.56
C ASN A 110 -27.51 5.71 -9.37
N TYR A 111 -28.15 5.75 -8.20
CA TYR A 111 -27.53 6.29 -6.99
C TYR A 111 -26.28 5.50 -6.59
N MET A 112 -26.41 4.16 -6.48
CA MET A 112 -25.28 3.30 -6.12
C MET A 112 -24.16 3.38 -7.17
N HIS A 113 -24.52 3.40 -8.45
CA HIS A 113 -23.60 3.50 -9.58
C HIS A 113 -22.83 4.82 -9.57
N HIS A 114 -23.51 5.96 -9.37
CA HIS A 114 -22.86 7.26 -9.28
C HIS A 114 -21.89 7.31 -8.10
N ARG A 115 -22.31 6.81 -6.92
CA ARG A 115 -21.44 6.72 -5.75
C ARG A 115 -20.24 5.80 -6.00
N LEU A 116 -20.41 4.68 -6.70
CA LEU A 116 -19.31 3.82 -7.09
C LEU A 116 -18.32 4.54 -8.01
N ILE A 117 -18.77 5.31 -9.00
CA ILE A 117 -17.88 6.10 -9.86
C ILE A 117 -17.03 7.06 -9.03
N GLU A 118 -17.66 7.80 -8.11
CA GLU A 118 -16.97 8.74 -7.23
C GLU A 118 -15.96 8.04 -6.33
N GLU A 119 -16.36 6.95 -5.67
CA GLU A 119 -15.51 6.25 -4.71
C GLU A 119 -14.37 5.47 -5.39
N LEU A 120 -14.56 5.01 -6.63
CA LEU A 120 -13.52 4.33 -7.41
C LEU A 120 -12.62 5.31 -8.17
N TYR A 121 -12.85 6.61 -8.05
CA TYR A 121 -12.03 7.64 -8.66
C TYR A 121 -10.58 7.59 -8.16
N LEU A 122 -9.63 7.52 -9.11
CA LEU A 122 -8.21 7.60 -8.84
C LEU A 122 -7.68 8.92 -9.40
N GLU A 123 -7.07 9.72 -8.53
CA GLU A 123 -6.23 10.84 -8.94
C GLU A 123 -5.07 10.32 -9.82
N SER A 124 -4.60 11.15 -10.76
CA SER A 124 -3.56 10.78 -11.73
C SER A 124 -2.34 10.14 -11.07
N TRP A 125 -1.81 10.76 -10.03
CA TRP A 125 -0.63 10.24 -9.32
C TRP A 125 -0.87 8.88 -8.66
N LYS A 126 -2.08 8.58 -8.17
CA LYS A 126 -2.40 7.25 -7.59
C LYS A 126 -2.42 6.18 -8.66
N ARG A 127 -2.96 6.54 -9.83
CA ARG A 127 -2.99 5.69 -11.01
C ARG A 127 -1.58 5.38 -11.47
N ASP A 128 -0.68 6.36 -11.52
CA ASP A 128 0.71 6.17 -11.94
C ASP A 128 1.44 5.19 -11.01
N VAL A 129 1.30 5.38 -9.68
CA VAL A 129 1.87 4.44 -8.69
C VAL A 129 1.32 3.02 -8.86
N LEU A 130 0.00 2.86 -8.99
CA LEU A 130 -0.60 1.54 -9.13
C LEU A 130 -0.28 0.86 -10.49
N ALA A 131 -0.09 1.65 -11.55
CA ALA A 131 0.22 1.15 -12.88
C ALA A 131 1.57 0.41 -12.95
N HIS A 132 2.52 0.70 -12.05
CA HIS A 132 3.77 -0.04 -11.92
C HIS A 132 3.58 -1.51 -11.48
N TYR A 133 2.44 -1.83 -10.87
CA TYR A 133 2.16 -3.15 -10.28
C TYR A 133 1.17 -3.98 -11.08
N THR A 134 0.21 -3.30 -11.72
CA THR A 134 -0.75 -3.93 -12.62
C THR A 134 -1.11 -2.94 -13.72
N PRO A 135 -1.10 -3.35 -15.00
CA PRO A 135 -1.55 -2.48 -16.10
C PRO A 135 -2.98 -1.98 -15.87
N LEU A 136 -3.17 -0.66 -15.80
CA LEU A 136 -4.47 -0.03 -15.64
C LEU A 136 -4.98 0.54 -16.97
N PRO A 137 -6.21 0.22 -17.43
CA PRO A 137 -6.82 0.78 -18.63
C PRO A 137 -6.87 2.31 -18.62
N ALA A 138 -6.44 2.96 -19.71
CA ALA A 138 -6.45 4.43 -19.85
C ALA A 138 -7.85 5.01 -19.60
N VAL A 139 -8.86 4.35 -20.16
CA VAL A 139 -10.28 4.68 -20.00
C VAL A 139 -10.97 3.52 -19.31
N TRP A 140 -11.72 3.81 -18.25
CA TRP A 140 -12.52 2.83 -17.53
C TRP A 140 -13.94 2.79 -18.10
N ASP A 141 -14.48 1.60 -18.35
CA ASP A 141 -15.93 1.47 -18.51
C ASP A 141 -16.60 1.76 -17.16
N SER A 142 -17.26 2.91 -17.10
CA SER A 142 -18.03 3.33 -15.94
C SER A 142 -19.52 3.41 -16.27
N SER A 143 -19.95 2.87 -17.41
CA SER A 143 -21.35 2.81 -17.83
C SER A 143 -22.06 1.56 -17.33
N THR A 144 -21.31 0.49 -17.05
CA THR A 144 -21.84 -0.79 -16.58
C THR A 144 -21.32 -1.16 -15.20
N ILE A 145 -22.09 -1.98 -14.46
CA ILE A 145 -21.66 -2.54 -13.18
C ILE A 145 -20.46 -3.47 -13.35
N GLN A 146 -20.42 -4.24 -14.44
CA GLN A 146 -19.29 -5.10 -14.76
C GLN A 146 -18.00 -4.29 -14.98
N GLY A 147 -18.10 -3.13 -15.65
CA GLY A 147 -16.98 -2.20 -15.81
C GLY A 147 -16.48 -1.64 -14.47
N LEU A 148 -17.40 -1.26 -13.58
CA LEU A 148 -17.06 -0.80 -12.22
C LEU A 148 -16.46 -1.92 -11.36
N GLU A 149 -16.95 -3.15 -11.49
CA GLU A 149 -16.39 -4.32 -10.81
C GLU A 149 -14.97 -4.64 -11.31
N ALA A 150 -14.77 -4.63 -12.63
CA ALA A 150 -13.45 -4.81 -13.23
C ALA A 150 -12.47 -3.72 -12.76
N ARG A 151 -12.92 -2.46 -12.69
CA ARG A 151 -12.16 -1.35 -12.14
C ARG A 151 -11.79 -1.57 -10.68
N TRP A 152 -12.76 -1.94 -9.83
CA TRP A 152 -12.50 -2.24 -8.42
C TRP A 152 -11.46 -3.35 -8.26
N ASN A 153 -11.62 -4.46 -8.97
CA ASN A 153 -10.73 -5.61 -8.90
C ASN A 153 -9.31 -5.28 -9.36
N ALA A 154 -9.16 -4.53 -10.46
CA ALA A 154 -7.85 -4.10 -10.95
C ALA A 154 -7.12 -3.21 -9.92
N ILE A 155 -7.85 -2.30 -9.26
CA ILE A 155 -7.29 -1.44 -8.21
C ILE A 155 -6.88 -2.27 -6.99
N GLN A 156 -7.71 -3.22 -6.55
CA GLN A 156 -7.37 -4.10 -5.43
C GLN A 156 -6.16 -5.01 -5.72
N ASP A 157 -6.06 -5.55 -6.93
CA ASP A 157 -4.90 -6.37 -7.34
C ASP A 157 -3.60 -5.55 -7.33
N ALA A 158 -3.62 -4.36 -7.95
CA ALA A 158 -2.47 -3.46 -7.96
C ALA A 158 -2.06 -3.07 -6.51
N GLN A 159 -3.05 -2.74 -5.68
CA GLN A 159 -2.84 -2.39 -4.27
C GLN A 159 -2.24 -3.56 -3.48
N LEU A 160 -2.72 -4.78 -3.70
CA LEU A 160 -2.22 -5.97 -3.03
C LEU A 160 -0.74 -6.20 -3.35
N LYS A 161 -0.34 -6.05 -4.61
CA LYS A 161 1.06 -6.18 -5.04
C LYS A 161 1.95 -5.10 -4.43
N LEU A 162 1.53 -3.83 -4.50
CA LEU A 162 2.22 -2.71 -3.86
C LEU A 162 2.40 -2.95 -2.35
N ASN A 163 1.33 -3.29 -1.64
CA ASN A 163 1.36 -3.55 -0.20
C ASN A 163 2.25 -4.75 0.15
N THR A 164 2.23 -5.80 -0.67
CA THR A 164 3.08 -6.97 -0.48
C THR A 164 4.55 -6.62 -0.64
N ARG A 165 4.89 -5.83 -1.66
CA ARG A 165 6.27 -5.33 -1.87
C ARG A 165 6.73 -4.47 -0.70
N LYS A 166 5.95 -3.45 -0.31
CA LYS A 166 6.27 -2.60 0.85
C LYS A 166 6.41 -3.41 2.14
N ALA A 167 5.54 -4.39 2.38
CA ALA A 167 5.67 -5.28 3.54
C ALA A 167 6.97 -6.10 3.49
N SER A 168 7.33 -6.67 2.34
CA SER A 168 8.61 -7.38 2.17
C SER A 168 9.81 -6.49 2.49
N GLN A 169 9.80 -5.25 2.01
CA GLN A 169 10.85 -4.26 2.24
C GLN A 169 11.00 -3.89 3.72
N LEU A 170 9.89 -3.67 4.43
CA LEU A 170 9.94 -3.43 5.88
C LEU A 170 10.49 -4.63 6.65
N ARG A 171 10.13 -5.85 6.23
CA ARG A 171 10.68 -7.06 6.85
C ARG A 171 12.20 -7.13 6.65
N LYS A 172 12.68 -6.97 5.42
CA LYS A 172 14.11 -6.93 5.11
C LYS A 172 14.85 -5.84 5.90
N ALA A 173 14.28 -4.64 6.01
CA ALA A 173 14.86 -3.56 6.81
C ALA A 173 14.96 -3.92 8.30
N ALA A 174 13.93 -4.57 8.85
CA ALA A 174 13.94 -5.04 10.23
C ALA A 174 15.00 -6.12 10.44
N ASP A 175 15.10 -7.09 9.53
CA ASP A 175 16.04 -8.20 9.63
C ASP A 175 17.50 -7.72 9.47
N LEU A 176 17.76 -6.78 8.55
CA LEU A 176 19.07 -6.13 8.42
C LEU A 176 19.48 -5.40 9.70
N LEU A 177 18.57 -4.64 10.29
CA LEU A 177 18.83 -3.88 11.53
C LEU A 177 19.00 -4.79 12.75
N GLU A 178 18.22 -5.86 12.86
CA GLU A 178 18.30 -6.83 13.95
C GLU A 178 19.59 -7.65 13.89
N THR A 179 20.01 -8.06 12.69
CA THR A 179 21.19 -8.91 12.47
C THR A 179 22.50 -8.14 12.44
N ASN A 180 22.45 -6.84 12.10
CA ASN A 180 23.65 -6.01 11.90
C ASN A 180 23.57 -4.67 12.65
N PRO A 181 23.24 -4.65 13.95
CA PRO A 181 23.00 -3.40 14.67
C PRO A 181 24.24 -2.52 14.80
N ASP A 182 25.44 -3.08 14.63
CA ASP A 182 26.72 -2.36 14.63
C ASP A 182 27.14 -1.82 13.26
N ILE A 183 26.51 -2.27 12.17
CA ILE A 183 26.83 -1.91 10.77
C ILE A 183 25.80 -0.94 10.21
N VAL A 184 24.51 -1.17 10.47
CA VAL A 184 23.42 -0.35 9.95
C VAL A 184 22.65 0.35 11.07
N LYS A 185 22.05 1.49 10.73
CA LYS A 185 21.17 2.28 11.58
C LYS A 185 19.89 2.62 10.86
N LYS A 186 18.92 3.12 11.63
CA LYS A 186 17.73 3.74 11.06
C LYS A 186 18.14 4.99 10.25
N MET A 187 17.62 5.12 9.04
CA MET A 187 17.95 6.21 8.11
C MET A 187 17.82 7.60 8.74
N ILE A 188 16.71 7.87 9.44
CA ILE A 188 16.47 9.19 10.05
C ILE A 188 17.21 9.41 11.39
N ASP A 189 18.02 8.46 11.86
CA ASP A 189 18.77 8.62 13.10
C ASP A 189 20.06 9.40 12.83
N PRO A 190 20.22 10.63 13.37
CA PRO A 190 21.45 11.38 13.19
C PRO A 190 22.64 10.79 13.94
N SER A 191 22.38 9.94 14.95
CA SER A 191 23.45 9.29 15.69
C SER A 191 24.31 8.41 14.78
N GLN A 192 25.62 8.49 14.94
CA GLN A 192 26.59 7.52 14.40
C GLN A 192 27.02 6.48 15.47
N ALA A 193 26.36 6.51 16.63
CA ALA A 193 26.57 5.57 17.72
C ALA A 193 25.49 4.48 17.76
N LEU A 194 25.88 3.29 18.23
CA LEU A 194 25.00 2.16 18.46
C LEU A 194 23.88 2.53 19.46
N ARG A 195 22.63 2.27 19.08
CA ARG A 195 21.47 2.48 19.94
C ARG A 195 21.29 1.29 20.89
N LYS A 196 20.91 1.59 22.14
CA LYS A 196 20.55 0.55 23.12
C LYS A 196 19.17 -0.08 22.88
N ASN A 197 18.32 0.56 22.07
CA ASN A 197 16.91 0.18 21.88
C ASN A 197 16.58 -0.40 20.50
N ILE A 198 17.53 -1.07 19.84
CA ILE A 198 17.32 -1.75 18.56
C ILE A 198 16.07 -2.66 18.57
N PRO A 199 15.83 -3.49 19.61
CA PRO A 199 14.65 -4.37 19.62
C PRO A 199 13.32 -3.62 19.48
N HIS A 200 13.21 -2.44 20.10
CA HIS A 200 12.01 -1.61 20.00
C HIS A 200 11.83 -1.01 18.59
N ILE A 201 12.93 -0.62 17.93
CA ILE A 201 12.88 -0.11 16.56
C ILE A 201 12.45 -1.23 15.60
N VAL A 202 13.06 -2.41 15.71
CA VAL A 202 12.72 -3.61 14.94
C VAL A 202 11.25 -3.98 15.14
N GLN A 203 10.77 -4.01 16.39
CA GLN A 203 9.37 -4.29 16.70
C GLN A 203 8.42 -3.27 16.05
N ARG A 204 8.79 -1.98 16.03
CA ARG A 204 8.00 -0.94 15.36
C ARG A 204 7.96 -1.12 13.84
N ILE A 205 9.07 -1.53 13.21
CA ILE A 205 9.11 -1.83 11.78
C ILE A 205 8.22 -3.03 11.47
N ARG A 206 8.36 -4.15 12.20
CA ARG A 206 7.51 -5.35 12.05
C ARG A 206 6.03 -5.08 12.34
N GLY A 207 5.72 -4.23 13.32
CA GLY A 207 4.35 -3.78 13.57
C GLY A 207 3.79 -2.92 12.43
N THR A 208 4.65 -2.27 11.65
CA THR A 208 4.26 -1.49 10.48
C THR A 208 4.10 -2.35 9.24
N GLU A 209 4.98 -3.34 9.04
CA GLU A 209 4.87 -4.39 8.04
C GLU A 209 3.47 -5.03 8.05
N LYS A 210 3.00 -5.44 9.24
CA LYS A 210 1.66 -6.02 9.42
C LYS A 210 0.51 -5.08 9.04
N ARG A 211 0.70 -3.76 9.19
CA ARG A 211 -0.33 -2.75 8.91
C ARG A 211 -0.40 -2.37 7.44
N VAL A 212 0.75 -2.27 6.77
CA VAL A 212 0.85 -1.89 5.35
C VAL A 212 0.13 -2.89 4.44
N LYS A 213 0.08 -4.17 4.80
CA LYS A 213 -0.67 -5.19 4.05
C LYS A 213 -2.14 -4.84 3.81
N TRP A 214 -2.75 -4.06 4.70
CA TRP A 214 -4.18 -3.72 4.69
C TRP A 214 -4.45 -2.27 4.28
N GLN A 215 -3.47 -1.58 3.69
CA GLN A 215 -3.61 -0.20 3.27
C GLN A 215 -4.37 -0.09 1.95
N SER A 216 -5.17 0.97 1.78
CA SER A 216 -5.88 1.29 0.54
C SER A 216 -5.56 2.72 0.11
N LEU A 217 -5.24 2.92 -1.17
CA LEU A 217 -5.00 4.23 -1.80
C LEU A 217 -6.29 4.99 -2.12
N LEU A 218 -7.41 4.29 -2.26
CA LEU A 218 -8.70 4.90 -2.61
C LEU A 218 -9.27 5.79 -1.50
N ARG A 219 -8.78 5.67 -0.24
CA ARG A 219 -9.21 6.57 0.84
C ARG A 219 -8.04 7.15 1.63
N GLY A 220 -7.96 8.47 1.62
CA GLY A 220 -7.06 9.25 2.46
C GLY A 220 -7.31 9.02 3.96
N GLY A 221 -6.24 8.95 4.75
CA GLY A 221 -6.30 9.09 6.20
C GLY A 221 -5.60 8.02 7.03
N ARG A 222 -4.97 7.01 6.42
CA ARG A 222 -4.03 6.17 7.16
C ARG A 222 -2.70 6.18 6.46
N LEU A 223 -1.96 7.27 6.68
CA LEU A 223 -0.51 7.37 6.51
C LEU A 223 0.26 6.39 7.43
N LYS A 224 -0.40 5.33 7.90
CA LYS A 224 0.09 4.39 8.88
C LYS A 224 1.12 3.51 8.20
N GLY A 225 2.39 3.86 8.42
CA GLY A 225 3.53 3.17 7.82
C GLY A 225 4.12 3.86 6.60
N MET A 226 3.45 4.91 6.10
CA MET A 226 3.97 5.77 5.05
C MET A 226 5.24 6.48 5.46
N SER A 227 5.45 6.75 6.75
CA SER A 227 6.69 7.41 7.23
C SER A 227 7.97 6.66 6.85
N TRP A 228 7.91 5.36 6.57
CA TRP A 228 9.09 4.59 6.14
C TRP A 228 9.33 4.62 4.63
N PHE A 229 8.36 5.12 3.86
CA PHE A 229 8.39 5.26 2.40
C PHE A 229 8.26 6.72 1.97
N ALA A 230 8.00 7.63 2.91
CA ALA A 230 7.90 9.06 2.67
C ALA A 230 9.27 9.69 2.39
N TYR A 231 10.35 8.98 2.72
CA TYR A 231 11.70 9.35 2.36
C TYR A 231 12.07 8.58 1.09
N GLY A 232 12.78 9.20 0.16
CA GLY A 232 13.25 8.54 -1.07
C GLY A 232 14.34 7.48 -0.84
N HIS A 233 14.59 7.07 0.40
CA HIS A 233 15.63 6.10 0.74
C HIS A 233 15.08 5.00 1.64
N PHE A 234 15.70 3.83 1.51
CA PHE A 234 15.40 2.68 2.34
C PHE A 234 15.42 2.99 3.85
N PRO A 235 14.58 2.32 4.68
CA PRO A 235 14.43 2.65 6.10
C PRO A 235 15.70 2.54 6.97
N VAL A 236 16.73 1.86 6.47
CA VAL A 236 18.01 1.63 7.14
C VAL A 236 19.16 1.99 6.20
N VAL A 237 20.25 2.47 6.78
CA VAL A 237 21.47 2.89 6.07
C VAL A 237 22.70 2.47 6.88
N PRO A 238 23.89 2.34 6.27
CA PRO A 238 25.11 2.06 7.01
C PRO A 238 25.49 3.20 7.96
N PHE A 239 26.21 2.88 9.02
CA PHE A 239 26.98 3.87 9.76
C PHE A 239 28.16 4.39 8.92
N ASP A 240 28.56 5.64 9.14
CA ASP A 240 29.68 6.25 8.42
C ASP A 240 31.00 5.50 8.70
N ARG A 241 31.16 4.99 9.92
CA ARG A 241 32.31 4.14 10.29
C ARG A 241 32.37 2.85 9.48
N ALA A 242 31.21 2.25 9.21
CA ALA A 242 31.13 1.00 8.46
C ALA A 242 31.40 1.28 6.99
N LEU A 243 30.87 2.38 6.46
CA LEU A 243 31.17 2.87 5.13
C LEU A 243 32.68 3.07 4.97
N GLY A 244 33.34 3.77 5.89
CA GLY A 244 34.78 3.99 5.84
C GLY A 244 35.61 2.70 5.85
N VAL A 245 35.15 1.62 6.50
CA VAL A 245 35.82 0.30 6.42
C VAL A 245 35.70 -0.29 5.02
N VAL A 246 34.51 -0.25 4.43
CA VAL A 246 34.28 -0.75 3.07
C VAL A 246 35.12 0.04 2.06
N LEU A 247 35.07 1.37 2.12
CA LEU A 247 35.81 2.26 1.22
C LEU A 247 37.33 2.01 1.27
N ARG A 248 37.92 1.93 2.48
CA ARG A 248 39.35 1.57 2.63
C ARG A 248 39.67 0.16 2.17
N GLY A 249 38.75 -0.79 2.35
CA GLY A 249 38.90 -2.15 1.85
C GLY A 249 38.96 -2.21 0.33
N LEU A 250 38.08 -1.46 -0.35
CA LEU A 250 38.06 -1.31 -1.80
C LEU A 250 39.35 -0.66 -2.32
N GLU A 251 39.82 0.40 -1.66
CA GLU A 251 41.11 1.05 -2.00
C GLU A 251 42.30 0.10 -1.85
N GLY A 252 42.36 -0.65 -0.75
CA GLY A 252 43.42 -1.64 -0.49
C GLY A 252 43.45 -2.77 -1.53
N MET A 253 42.33 -2.98 -2.22
CA MET A 253 42.19 -3.91 -3.33
C MET A 253 42.53 -3.32 -4.70
N GLY A 254 42.82 -2.01 -4.77
CA GLY A 254 43.04 -1.31 -6.03
C GLY A 254 41.77 -1.04 -6.83
N VAL A 255 40.58 -1.25 -6.24
CA VAL A 255 39.30 -0.93 -6.88
C VAL A 255 39.10 0.57 -6.83
N LYS A 256 39.09 1.21 -8.00
CA LYS A 256 38.74 2.62 -8.11
C LYS A 256 37.23 2.80 -8.07
N TYR A 257 36.77 3.74 -7.25
CA TYR A 257 35.40 4.22 -7.24
C TYR A 257 35.47 5.75 -7.20
N GLU A 258 34.95 6.40 -8.24
CA GLU A 258 34.97 7.86 -8.35
C GLU A 258 33.59 8.40 -7.95
N LEU A 259 33.56 9.31 -6.98
CA LEU A 259 32.36 9.97 -6.43
C LEU A 259 32.29 11.45 -6.87
N GLY A 260 32.62 11.76 -8.13
CA GLY A 260 32.81 13.14 -8.61
C GLY A 260 32.36 13.37 -10.05
N GLU A 261 32.21 14.66 -10.41
CA GLU A 261 31.55 15.23 -11.61
C GLU A 261 32.10 14.80 -13.00
N GLU A 262 33.15 13.96 -13.05
CA GLU A 262 33.63 13.42 -14.31
C GLU A 262 32.95 12.06 -14.56
N GLU A 263 32.02 12.06 -15.51
CA GLU A 263 31.23 10.91 -15.99
C GLU A 263 32.09 9.80 -16.64
N GLU A 264 33.10 9.24 -15.94
CA GLU A 264 33.54 7.89 -16.27
C GLU A 264 32.54 6.91 -15.60
N GLU A 265 31.60 6.45 -16.43
CA GLU A 265 30.74 5.31 -16.14
C GLU A 265 31.61 4.18 -15.58
N VAL A 266 31.22 3.58 -14.45
CA VAL A 266 31.99 2.49 -13.85
C VAL A 266 32.13 1.38 -14.89
N ASP A 267 33.33 1.20 -15.46
CA ASP A 267 33.57 0.14 -16.46
C ASP A 267 33.38 -1.23 -15.80
N SER A 268 32.18 -1.79 -15.94
CA SER A 268 31.81 -3.09 -15.39
C SER A 268 32.74 -4.21 -15.87
N GLY A 269 33.34 -4.08 -17.07
CA GLY A 269 34.30 -5.05 -17.61
C GLY A 269 35.69 -4.95 -16.96
N ARG A 270 36.10 -3.76 -16.53
CA ARG A 270 37.28 -3.56 -15.69
C ARG A 270 37.03 -4.03 -14.26
N LEU A 271 35.90 -3.64 -13.66
CA LEU A 271 35.54 -4.03 -12.30
C LEU A 271 35.38 -5.55 -12.16
N MET A 272 34.88 -6.23 -13.20
CA MET A 272 34.80 -7.69 -13.25
C MET A 272 36.19 -8.35 -13.23
N ARG A 273 37.18 -7.80 -13.95
CA ARG A 273 38.58 -8.28 -13.93
C ARG A 273 39.25 -8.01 -12.59
N GLU A 274 39.03 -6.84 -12.00
CA GLU A 274 39.61 -6.45 -10.71
C GLU A 274 39.06 -7.27 -9.53
N THR A 275 37.85 -7.83 -9.67
CA THR A 275 37.17 -8.59 -8.60
C THR A 275 37.13 -10.10 -8.85
N GLU A 276 37.64 -10.60 -9.98
CA GLU A 276 37.56 -12.01 -10.37
C GLU A 276 38.25 -12.95 -9.36
N SER A 277 39.37 -12.50 -8.78
CA SER A 277 40.13 -13.26 -7.77
C SER A 277 39.43 -13.39 -6.41
N LEU A 278 38.32 -12.68 -6.18
CA LEU A 278 37.56 -12.71 -4.93
C LEU A 278 36.43 -13.76 -4.91
N GLY A 279 36.21 -14.47 -6.01
CA GLY A 279 35.12 -15.45 -6.13
C GLY A 279 33.76 -14.82 -5.83
N GLU A 280 33.00 -15.40 -4.89
CA GLU A 280 31.65 -14.94 -4.54
C GLU A 280 31.63 -13.49 -4.01
N VAL A 281 32.66 -13.07 -3.27
CA VAL A 281 32.76 -11.71 -2.72
C VAL A 281 32.94 -10.67 -3.83
N GLY A 282 33.58 -11.04 -4.94
CA GLY A 282 33.78 -10.14 -6.09
C GLY A 282 32.46 -9.71 -6.75
N SER A 283 31.46 -10.58 -6.76
CA SER A 283 30.10 -10.22 -7.23
C SER A 283 29.43 -9.19 -6.30
N LEU A 284 29.63 -9.29 -4.99
CA LEU A 284 29.07 -8.37 -4.01
C LEU A 284 29.79 -7.02 -4.01
N VAL A 285 31.11 -7.02 -4.21
CA VAL A 285 31.91 -5.80 -4.40
C VAL A 285 31.40 -5.00 -5.60
N ARG A 286 31.09 -5.69 -6.71
CA ARG A 286 30.49 -5.04 -7.90
C ARG A 286 29.18 -4.35 -7.57
N VAL A 287 28.26 -5.06 -6.93
CA VAL A 287 26.97 -4.50 -6.49
C VAL A 287 27.19 -3.28 -5.58
N VAL A 288 28.15 -3.35 -4.66
CA VAL A 288 28.48 -2.23 -3.76
C VAL A 288 29.01 -1.03 -4.54
N VAL A 289 29.95 -1.21 -5.46
CA VAL A 289 30.57 -0.12 -6.22
C VAL A 289 29.58 0.52 -7.20
N GLU A 290 28.84 -0.28 -7.95
CA GLU A 290 27.81 0.23 -8.88
C GLU A 290 26.70 0.97 -8.12
N GLY A 291 26.30 0.44 -6.96
CA GLY A 291 25.29 1.09 -6.12
C GLY A 291 25.83 2.24 -5.26
N LEU A 292 27.16 2.44 -5.14
CA LEU A 292 27.70 3.63 -4.47
C LEU A 292 27.28 4.88 -5.25
N LYS A 293 27.39 4.89 -6.58
CA LYS A 293 26.90 6.02 -7.38
C LYS A 293 25.39 6.22 -7.20
N PHE A 294 24.61 5.15 -7.27
CA PHE A 294 23.14 5.22 -7.11
C PHE A 294 22.66 5.64 -5.71
N VAL A 295 23.38 5.25 -4.65
CA VAL A 295 22.99 5.45 -3.24
C VAL A 295 23.81 6.57 -2.57
N TYR A 296 24.79 7.18 -3.26
CA TYR A 296 25.69 8.20 -2.71
C TYR A 296 26.09 9.31 -3.69
N ASP A 297 26.11 9.10 -5.01
CA ASP A 297 26.32 10.20 -5.96
C ASP A 297 24.99 10.84 -6.34
N GLY A 298 24.86 12.11 -5.97
CA GLY A 298 23.68 12.92 -6.18
C GLY A 298 23.54 13.46 -7.61
N GLU A 299 23.64 12.61 -8.62
CA GLU A 299 23.52 13.01 -10.03
C GLU A 299 22.07 13.12 -10.53
N ASP A 300 21.10 12.47 -9.87
CA ASP A 300 19.67 12.64 -10.18
C ASP A 300 19.05 13.79 -9.38
N GLY A 301 19.43 15.05 -9.66
CA GLY A 301 18.65 16.29 -9.41
C GLY A 301 17.96 16.50 -8.04
N GLY A 302 18.30 15.69 -7.04
CA GLY A 302 17.48 15.39 -5.87
C GLY A 302 18.35 14.63 -4.88
N ARG A 303 19.39 15.33 -4.43
CA ARG A 303 20.39 14.92 -3.43
C ARG A 303 19.81 13.99 -2.36
N LEU A 304 20.62 13.00 -1.97
CA LEU A 304 20.67 12.56 -0.58
C LEU A 304 21.20 13.70 0.30
N PRO A 305 20.40 14.34 1.17
CA PRO A 305 20.95 15.08 2.28
C PRO A 305 21.31 14.04 3.34
N ARG A 306 22.47 13.39 3.20
CA ARG A 306 23.10 12.74 4.36
C ARG A 306 23.58 13.86 5.25
N ILE A 307 22.73 14.22 6.22
CA ILE A 307 23.03 14.94 7.46
C ILE A 307 24.35 15.70 7.34
N ALA A 308 24.32 16.83 6.62
CA ALA A 308 25.42 17.76 6.63
C ALA A 308 25.59 18.19 8.08
N ARG A 309 26.65 17.71 8.72
CA ARG A 309 27.21 18.40 9.86
C ARG A 309 28.18 19.42 9.26
N GLU A 310 27.70 20.62 8.99
CA GLU A 310 28.60 21.71 8.66
C GLU A 310 29.18 22.31 9.94
N GLU A 311 30.52 22.38 9.99
CA GLU A 311 31.19 23.54 10.55
C GLU A 311 30.63 24.79 9.85
N GLY A 312 29.84 25.62 10.54
CA GLY A 312 29.33 26.85 9.90
C GLY A 312 28.02 27.44 10.42
N GLY A 313 27.30 26.77 11.32
CA GLY A 313 26.35 27.47 12.20
C GLY A 313 24.87 27.52 11.82
N ASP A 314 24.42 26.99 10.67
CA ASP A 314 22.98 26.84 10.38
C ASP A 314 22.63 25.42 9.91
N SER A 315 22.38 24.54 10.89
CA SER A 315 21.94 23.16 10.63
C SER A 315 20.44 23.10 10.32
N PHE A 316 20.05 22.66 9.13
CA PHE A 316 18.66 22.25 8.88
C PHE A 316 18.51 20.73 9.01
N TYR A 317 18.13 20.30 10.21
CA TYR A 317 17.54 18.97 10.43
C TYR A 317 16.12 18.98 9.86
N PHE A 318 15.83 18.18 8.83
CA PHE A 318 14.45 18.04 8.39
C PHE A 318 13.86 16.69 8.81
N ILE A 319 13.20 16.70 9.97
CA ILE A 319 12.24 15.68 10.37
C ILE A 319 10.87 16.26 9.97
N PRO A 320 10.21 15.77 8.90
CA PRO A 320 8.83 16.13 8.64
C PRO A 320 8.00 15.82 9.88
N ARG A 321 7.43 16.83 10.53
CA ARG A 321 6.64 16.67 11.76
C ARG A 321 5.21 16.22 11.46
N GLY A 322 4.87 16.05 10.18
CA GLY A 322 3.59 15.56 9.76
C GLY A 322 3.45 15.39 8.24
N PRO A 323 2.24 15.04 7.79
CA PRO A 323 1.92 14.79 6.38
C PRO A 323 2.08 16.03 5.49
N LEU A 324 1.80 17.21 6.06
CA LEU A 324 1.92 18.50 5.38
C LEU A 324 3.39 18.88 5.15
N ASP A 325 4.26 18.60 6.11
CA ASP A 325 5.71 18.83 5.99
C ASP A 325 6.35 17.88 4.96
N ALA A 326 5.90 16.62 4.92
CA ALA A 326 6.34 15.67 3.89
C ALA A 326 5.87 16.13 2.50
N PHE A 327 4.63 16.63 2.40
CA PHE A 327 4.02 17.11 1.16
C PHE A 327 4.74 18.32 0.56
N LEU A 328 5.27 19.22 1.39
CA LEU A 328 5.91 20.46 0.94
C LEU A 328 7.39 20.30 0.54
N TYR A 329 8.07 19.24 0.98
CA TYR A 329 9.54 19.12 0.87
C TYR A 329 10.04 17.84 0.18
N THR A 330 9.14 16.96 -0.26
CA THR A 330 9.49 15.94 -1.25
C THR A 330 9.42 16.60 -2.62
N GLY A 331 10.57 16.94 -3.20
CA GLY A 331 10.66 17.64 -4.50
C GLY A 331 9.90 16.95 -5.65
N ASP A 332 9.44 15.71 -5.45
CA ASP A 332 8.82 14.84 -6.45
C ASP A 332 7.35 14.48 -6.18
N GLY A 333 6.69 15.11 -5.20
CA GLY A 333 5.24 15.00 -4.97
C GLY A 333 4.74 13.72 -4.27
N LEU A 334 3.42 13.63 -4.13
CA LEU A 334 2.73 12.58 -3.35
C LEU A 334 3.06 11.16 -3.81
N ALA A 335 3.25 10.92 -5.12
CA ALA A 335 3.48 9.59 -5.69
C ALA A 335 4.63 8.83 -5.04
N ARG A 336 5.80 9.47 -4.85
CA ARG A 336 6.99 8.82 -4.28
C ARG A 336 6.76 8.29 -2.87
N MET A 337 5.94 8.95 -2.05
CA MET A 337 5.64 8.47 -0.69
C MET A 337 4.84 7.16 -0.67
N TYR A 338 4.04 6.94 -1.72
CA TYR A 338 3.16 5.79 -1.83
C TYR A 338 3.84 4.62 -2.54
N GLU A 339 4.91 4.88 -3.28
CA GLU A 339 5.71 3.88 -3.95
C GLU A 339 6.49 2.99 -2.95
N ALA A 340 6.90 1.81 -3.40
CA ALA A 340 7.90 1.00 -2.73
C ALA A 340 9.31 1.53 -3.03
N HIS A 341 10.28 1.22 -2.18
CA HIS A 341 11.68 1.55 -2.46
C HIS A 341 12.19 0.77 -3.67
N ASP A 342 13.27 1.25 -4.30
CA ASP A 342 13.95 0.48 -5.32
C ASP A 342 14.56 -0.79 -4.70
N GLU A 343 14.44 -1.94 -5.37
CA GLU A 343 15.03 -3.19 -4.89
C GLU A 343 16.56 -3.17 -4.97
N ARG A 344 17.12 -2.32 -5.84
CA ARG A 344 18.56 -2.10 -5.95
C ARG A 344 19.16 -1.54 -4.65
N GLU A 345 18.47 -0.65 -3.94
CA GLU A 345 18.94 -0.14 -2.63
C GLU A 345 19.09 -1.26 -1.59
N ILE A 346 18.19 -2.25 -1.65
CA ILE A 346 18.16 -3.36 -0.70
C ILE A 346 19.27 -4.36 -1.01
N ALA A 347 19.42 -4.71 -2.29
CA ALA A 347 20.51 -5.56 -2.76
C ALA A 347 21.87 -4.93 -2.45
N TRP A 348 21.99 -3.62 -2.64
CA TRP A 348 23.17 -2.86 -2.26
C TRP A 348 23.46 -2.94 -0.75
N LEU A 349 22.46 -2.76 0.12
CA LEU A 349 22.63 -2.87 1.58
C LEU A 349 23.03 -4.28 2.03
N GLU A 350 22.41 -5.31 1.45
CA GLU A 350 22.74 -6.72 1.73
C GLU A 350 24.18 -7.02 1.31
N ALA A 351 24.59 -6.59 0.11
CA ALA A 351 25.96 -6.72 -0.38
C ALA A 351 26.96 -5.91 0.47
N PHE A 352 26.61 -4.68 0.86
CA PHE A 352 27.42 -3.82 1.70
C PHE A 352 27.74 -4.48 3.04
N VAL A 353 26.74 -5.07 3.70
CA VAL A 353 26.94 -5.78 4.97
C VAL A 353 27.91 -6.96 4.82
N ALA A 354 27.78 -7.72 3.73
CA ALA A 354 28.66 -8.86 3.45
C ALA A 354 30.10 -8.41 3.17
N VAL A 355 30.28 -7.40 2.32
CA VAL A 355 31.59 -6.81 2.00
C VAL A 355 32.24 -6.18 3.22
N TYR A 356 31.47 -5.48 4.07
CA TYR A 356 31.97 -4.95 5.35
C TYR A 356 32.51 -6.08 6.24
N ARG A 357 31.79 -7.20 6.36
CA ARG A 357 32.25 -8.35 7.16
C ARG A 357 33.50 -9.00 6.59
N TYR A 358 33.67 -9.00 5.27
CA TYR A 358 34.88 -9.46 4.61
C TYR A 358 36.08 -8.56 4.92
N PHE A 359 35.89 -7.23 4.85
CA PHE A 359 36.97 -6.27 5.11
C PHE A 359 37.25 -6.01 6.58
N ARG A 360 36.35 -6.37 7.49
CA ARG A 360 36.59 -6.24 8.92
C ARG A 360 37.58 -7.34 9.35
N PRO A 361 38.84 -7.01 9.71
CA PRO A 361 39.74 -7.99 10.26
C PRO A 361 39.17 -8.48 11.59
N GLY A 362 39.30 -9.78 11.87
CA GLY A 362 38.67 -10.47 12.99
C GLY A 362 38.67 -9.65 14.29
N GLY A 363 37.47 -9.32 14.78
CA GLY A 363 37.31 -8.94 16.17
C GLY A 363 37.67 -10.15 17.03
N GLU A 364 38.54 -9.91 18.01
CA GLU A 364 38.94 -10.85 19.04
C GLU A 364 37.79 -11.76 19.45
N MET A 365 37.97 -13.07 19.27
CA MET A 365 37.34 -14.03 20.17
C MET A 365 37.98 -13.81 21.55
N SER A 366 37.40 -12.93 22.35
CA SER A 366 37.74 -12.79 23.77
C SER A 366 37.32 -14.07 24.49
N GLY A 367 38.31 -14.75 25.07
CA GLY A 367 38.14 -15.86 26.00
C GLY A 367 37.76 -15.42 27.41
#